data_AF-E1ZWR4-F1
#
_entry.id   AF-E1ZWR4-F1
#
_cell.length_a   1.000
_cell.length_b   1.000
_cell.length_c   1.000
_cell.angle_alpha   90.00
_cell.angle_beta   90.00
_cell.angle_gamma   90.00
#
_symmetry.space_group_name_H-M   'P 1'
#
loop_
_entity.id
_entity.type
_entity.pdbx_description
1 polymer ?
#
loop_
_entity_poly.entity_id
_entity_poly.type
_entity_poly.pdbx_seq_one_letter_code
_entity_poly.pdbx_strand_id
1 'polypeptide(L)' 'EIKNLLLKNSIEECEPCEGQFLSPIFLVPKLDGAYRFILNLKKLNKFIDAPHFKME' A
#
# COMPACT_ATOMS: atom_id res chain seq x y z
N GLU A 1 2.22 9.86 -9.24
CA GLU A 1 2.48 8.97 -8.09
C GLU A 1 2.70 7.51 -8.46
N ILE A 2 1.74 6.80 -9.08
CA ILE A 2 1.95 5.41 -9.55
C ILE A 2 3.23 5.26 -10.41
N LYS A 3 3.43 6.15 -11.39
CA LYS A 3 4.67 6.20 -12.19
C LYS A 3 5.94 6.35 -11.35
N ASN A 4 5.89 7.15 -10.28
CA ASN A 4 7.05 7.34 -9.39
C ASN A 4 7.36 6.08 -8.58
N LEU A 5 6.33 5.35 -8.16
CA LEU A 5 6.49 4.08 -7.43
C LEU A 5 7.07 2.99 -8.34
N LEU A 6 6.62 2.91 -9.60
CA LEU A 6 7.19 2.04 -10.63
C LEU A 6 8.67 2.40 -10.90
N LEU A 7 8.97 3.68 -11.10
CA LEU A 7 10.35 4.15 -11.31
C LEU A 7 11.29 3.82 -10.13
N LYS A 8 10.76 3.75 -8.91
CA LYS A 8 11.50 3.36 -7.70
C LYS A 8 11.54 1.86 -7.46
N ASN A 9 10.94 1.04 -8.34
CA ASN A 9 10.75 -0.40 -8.16
C ASN A 9 10.06 -0.76 -6.83
N SER A 10 9.20 0.12 -6.32
CA SER A 10 8.44 -0.13 -5.08
C SER A 10 7.15 -0.93 -5.36
N ILE A 11 6.69 -0.93 -6.61
CA ILE A 11 5.57 -1.72 -7.11
C ILE A 11 5.93 -2.22 -8.52
N GLU A 12 5.22 -3.25 -8.98
CA GLU A 12 5.30 -3.80 -10.33
C GLU A 12 3.90 -4.09 -10.86
N GLU A 13 3.79 -4.27 -12.18
CA GLU A 13 2.57 -4.76 -12.80
C GLU A 13 2.35 -6.23 -12.41
N CYS A 14 1.11 -6.60 -12.11
CA CYS A 14 0.75 -7.97 -11.76
C CYS A 14 -0.53 -8.40 -12.47
N GLU A 15 -0.64 -9.70 -12.72
CA GLU A 15 -1.81 -10.30 -13.32
C GLU A 15 -2.85 -10.65 -12.26
N PRO A 16 -4.16 -10.54 -12.57
CA PRO A 16 -5.21 -10.99 -11.67
C PRO A 16 -5.05 -12.48 -11.31
N CYS A 17 -5.19 -12.80 -10.03
CA CYS A 17 -5.13 -14.18 -9.55
C CYS A 17 -6.34 -14.54 -8.67
N GLU A 18 -6.64 -15.83 -8.60
CA GLU A 18 -7.70 -16.34 -7.74
C GLU A 18 -7.37 -16.04 -6.26
N GLY A 19 -8.36 -15.55 -5.51
CA GLY A 19 -8.17 -15.17 -4.11
C GLY A 19 -7.39 -13.86 -3.89
N GLN A 20 -7.12 -13.08 -4.94
CA GLN A 20 -6.41 -11.80 -4.82
C GLN A 20 -7.06 -10.84 -3.81
N PHE A 21 -6.21 -10.10 -3.11
CA PHE A 21 -6.64 -9.11 -2.13
C PHE A 21 -6.51 -7.69 -2.68
N LEU A 22 -7.64 -7.08 -3.04
CA LEU A 22 -7.67 -5.72 -3.57
C LEU A 22 -7.90 -4.70 -2.45
N SER A 23 -7.00 -3.73 -2.36
CA SER A 23 -7.08 -2.62 -1.39
C SER A 23 -7.26 -1.30 -2.12
N PRO A 24 -8.23 -0.44 -1.74
CA PRO A 24 -8.43 0.84 -2.40
C PRO A 24 -7.25 1.77 -2.15
N ILE A 25 -7.00 2.65 -3.12
CA ILE A 25 -5.98 3.69 -3.05
C ILE A 25 -6.63 5.07 -2.93
N PHE A 26 -5.96 6.00 -2.26
CA PHE A 26 -6.38 7.38 -2.17
C PHE A 26 -5.19 8.34 -2.14
N LEU A 27 -5.43 9.57 -2.59
CA LEU A 27 -4.47 10.65 -2.59
C LEU A 27 -4.93 11.73 -1.62
N VAL A 28 -4.03 12.19 -0.76
CA VAL A 28 -4.28 13.29 0.18
C VAL A 28 -3.31 14.43 -0.13
N PRO A 29 -3.78 15.69 -0.26
CA PRO A 29 -2.89 16.81 -0.50
C PRO A 29 -1.91 17.00 0.68
N LYS A 30 -0.67 17.33 0.36
CA LYS A 30 0.36 17.75 1.32
C LYS A 30 0.48 19.28 1.30
N LEU A 31 1.12 19.81 2.34
CA LEU A 31 1.38 21.25 2.47
C LEU A 31 2.29 21.80 1.36
N ASP A 32 3.18 20.98 0.82
CA ASP A 32 4.12 21.32 -0.25
C ASP A 32 3.49 21.32 -1.66
N GLY A 33 2.17 21.12 -1.75
CA GLY A 33 1.44 21.03 -3.03
C GLY A 33 1.53 19.67 -3.70
N ALA A 34 2.29 18.72 -3.17
CA ALA A 34 2.30 17.34 -3.65
C ALA A 34 1.14 16.52 -3.06
N TYR A 35 1.04 15.26 -3.47
CA TYR A 35 0.06 14.32 -2.92
C TYR A 35 0.75 13.21 -2.13
N ARG A 36 0.13 12.75 -1.06
CA ARG A 36 0.48 11.53 -0.33
C ARG A 36 -0.35 10.38 -0.89
N PHE A 37 0.33 9.37 -1.45
CA PHE A 37 -0.27 8.09 -1.77
C PHE A 37 -0.62 7.33 -0.49
N ILE A 38 -1.81 6.75 -0.44
CA ILE A 38 -2.20 5.87 0.65
C ILE A 38 -2.86 4.62 0.08
N LEU A 39 -2.36 3.46 0.49
CA LEU A 39 -2.91 2.14 0.22
C LEU A 39 -3.69 1.67 1.46
N ASN A 40 -4.99 1.38 1.30
CA ASN A 40 -5.85 1.06 2.44
C ASN A 40 -5.76 -0.41 2.87
N LEU A 41 -4.82 -0.72 3.76
CA LEU A 41 -4.64 -2.10 4.23
C LEU A 41 -5.60 -2.51 5.37
N LYS A 42 -6.60 -1.69 5.74
CA LYS A 42 -7.50 -1.99 6.89
C LYS A 42 -8.18 -3.36 6.78
N LYS A 43 -8.62 -3.75 5.58
CA LYS A 43 -9.26 -5.06 5.36
C LYS A 43 -8.23 -6.18 5.45
N LEU A 44 -7.05 -5.98 4.84
CA LEU A 44 -5.96 -6.97 4.81
C LEU A 44 -5.46 -7.29 6.22
N ASN A 45 -5.29 -6.26 7.05
CA ASN A 45 -4.77 -6.39 8.41
C ASN A 45 -5.64 -7.27 9.33
N LYS A 46 -6.89 -7.59 8.96
CA LYS A 46 -7.73 -8.54 9.71
C LYS A 46 -7.31 -10.01 9.49
N PHE A 47 -6.51 -10.28 8.47
CA PHE A 47 -6.08 -11.62 8.06
C PHE A 47 -4.58 -11.86 8.29
N ILE A 48 -3.84 -10.83 8.69
CA ILE A 48 -2.41 -10.92 8.99
C ILE A 48 -2.25 -11.02 10.50
N ASP A 49 -1.57 -12.05 10.98
CA ASP A 49 -1.05 -12.09 12.34
C ASP A 49 0.23 -11.26 12.40
N ALA A 50 0.22 -10.20 13.21
CA ALA A 50 1.32 -9.26 13.36
C ALA A 50 1.65 -9.11 14.85
N PRO A 51 2.33 -10.11 15.45
CA PRO A 51 2.66 -10.07 16.86
C PRO A 51 3.58 -8.88 17.18
N HIS A 52 3.38 -8.27 18.34
CA HIS A 52 4.20 -7.14 18.77
C HIS A 52 5.65 -7.59 18.95
N PHE A 53 6.56 -7.02 18.16
CA PHE A 53 7.98 -7.25 18.34
C PHE A 53 8.44 -6.65 19.68
N LYS A 54 8.94 -7.49 20.59
CA LYS A 54 9.59 -7.06 21.83
C LYS A 54 11.09 -7.26 21.65
N MET A 55 11.88 -6.19 21.84
CA MET A 55 13.30 -6.36 22.07
C MET A 55 13.50 -6.65 23.56
N GLU A 56 14.03 -7.83 23.88
CA GLU A 56 14.65 -8.10 25.18
C GLU A 56 15.93 -7.28 25.34
#